data_AF-A0A9N8ZUZ0-F1
#
_entry.id   AF-A0A9N8ZUZ0-F1
#
_cell.length_a   1.000
_cell.length_b   1.000
_cell.length_c   1.000
_cell.angle_alpha   90.00
_cell.angle_beta   90.00
_cell.angle_gamma   90.00
#
_symmetry.space_group_name_H-M   'P 1'
#
loop_
_entity.id
_entity.type
_entity.pdbx_description
1 polymer ?
#
loop_
_entity_poly.entity_id
_entity_poly.type
_entity_poly.pdbx_seq_one_letter_code
_entity_poly.pdbx_strand_id
1 'polypeptide(L)'
;MPSMSKNLWSKNIGMSIIFLVLAYALQVTISFNWCVKQFCEVEANMNSVERLVHYSEKIEVEAKNITPENRPPAGWPAPSQLISWLLKGLELLVELEVENQHWQFHSLDLLKQLLEDPVLFNGTIRSNLDPFNEHSDLELWNALHSVHLIKNYIPASEKEESEVIYSISDQKSDKQEPITLDFPNTLREEFKDSTVIIVAHRLRTVIDCDKILVMDAGNVVEFDIPYLLMQKSNGWFRGICDRSGEFAELMEIAKQKYEIISSTH
;
A
#
# COMPACT_ATOMS: atom_id res chain seq x y z
N MET A 1 -95.95 30.30 13.36
CA MET A 1 -95.30 29.10 12.78
C MET A 1 -93.96 28.90 13.50
N PRO A 2 -93.65 27.69 14.00
CA PRO A 2 -92.75 27.50 15.13
C PRO A 2 -91.27 27.46 14.73
N SER A 3 -90.44 27.91 15.67
CA SER A 3 -88.99 28.08 15.62
C SER A 3 -88.20 26.78 15.38
N MET A 4 -87.34 26.77 14.36
CA MET A 4 -86.18 25.89 14.28
C MET A 4 -85.16 26.29 15.35
N SER A 5 -85.25 25.68 16.52
CA SER A 5 -84.19 25.70 17.52
C SER A 5 -84.48 24.59 18.52
N LYS A 6 -83.44 23.82 18.86
CA LYS A 6 -83.39 22.68 19.78
C LYS A 6 -83.74 21.35 19.11
N ASN A 7 -82.69 20.60 18.76
CA ASN A 7 -82.48 19.24 19.26
C ASN A 7 -81.40 18.49 18.45
N LEU A 8 -80.14 18.88 18.59
CA LEU A 8 -79.03 17.96 18.35
C LEU A 8 -78.78 17.04 19.58
N TRP A 9 -79.34 17.41 20.74
CA TRP A 9 -79.13 16.78 22.03
C TRP A 9 -80.19 15.74 22.43
N SER A 10 -81.16 15.45 21.56
CA SER A 10 -82.38 14.75 22.01
C SER A 10 -82.49 13.27 21.66
N LYS A 11 -81.44 12.58 21.15
CA LYS A 11 -81.32 11.11 21.20
C LYS A 11 -80.03 10.60 20.54
N ASN A 12 -79.38 9.65 21.22
CA ASN A 12 -78.50 8.58 20.72
C ASN A 12 -76.96 8.70 20.73
N ILE A 13 -76.34 9.60 21.49
CA ILE A 13 -74.88 9.47 21.77
C ILE A 13 -74.63 9.65 23.26
N GLY A 14 -74.09 8.61 23.92
CA GLY A 14 -73.68 8.69 25.32
C GLY A 14 -72.45 9.58 25.48
N MET A 15 -72.37 10.36 26.57
CA MET A 15 -71.22 11.23 26.88
C MET A 15 -69.88 10.48 26.82
N SER A 16 -69.86 9.20 27.21
CA SER A 16 -68.69 8.32 27.11
C SER A 16 -68.15 8.16 25.68
N ILE A 17 -69.03 8.06 24.68
CA ILE A 17 -68.64 7.91 23.28
C ILE A 17 -68.04 9.21 22.75
N ILE A 18 -68.55 10.36 23.20
CA ILE A 18 -68.01 11.68 22.82
C ILE A 18 -66.56 11.84 23.33
N PHE A 19 -66.31 11.47 24.59
CA PHE A 19 -64.95 11.49 25.15
C PHE A 19 -64.03 10.48 24.47
N LEU A 20 -64.54 9.30 24.10
CA LEU A 20 -63.77 8.29 23.37
C LEU A 20 -63.36 8.78 21.97
N VAL A 21 -64.30 9.40 21.23
CA VAL A 21 -64.02 9.99 19.92
C VAL A 21 -62.99 11.12 20.03
N LEU A 22 -63.10 11.99 21.05
CA LEU A 22 -62.12 13.06 21.29
C LEU A 22 -60.73 12.50 21.62
N ALA A 23 -60.66 11.46 22.46
CA ALA A 23 -59.39 10.81 22.80
C ALA A 23 -58.72 10.18 21.58
N TYR A 24 -59.47 9.47 20.74
CA TYR A 24 -58.93 8.92 19.49
C TYR A 24 -58.55 10.00 18.49
N ALA A 25 -59.32 11.10 18.38
CA ALA A 25 -58.97 12.22 17.50
C ALA A 25 -57.63 12.86 17.91
N LEU A 26 -57.39 13.05 19.21
CA LEU A 26 -56.12 13.53 19.74
C LEU A 26 -54.98 12.53 19.47
N GLN A 27 -55.22 11.24 19.72
CA GLN A 27 -54.22 10.19 19.48
C GLN A 27 -53.80 10.11 18.01
N VAL A 28 -54.76 10.15 17.08
CA VAL A 28 -54.49 10.17 15.64
C VAL A 28 -53.67 11.39 15.24
N THR A 29 -53.99 12.56 15.82
CA THR A 29 -53.25 13.80 15.53
C THR A 29 -51.78 13.70 15.97
N ILE A 30 -51.52 13.11 17.14
CA ILE A 30 -50.16 12.90 17.65
C ILE A 30 -49.40 11.89 16.77
N SER A 31 -50.03 10.77 16.43
CA SER A 31 -49.45 9.75 15.53
C SER A 31 -49.12 10.33 14.15
N PHE A 32 -49.97 11.22 13.63
CA PHE A 32 -49.73 11.88 12.35
C PHE A 32 -48.53 12.84 12.41
N ASN A 33 -48.40 13.63 13.48
CA ASN A 33 -47.22 14.48 13.67
C ASN A 33 -45.93 13.64 13.74
N TRP A 34 -45.97 12.51 14.45
CA TRP A 34 -44.83 11.60 14.52
C TRP A 34 -44.51 10.96 13.16
N CYS A 35 -45.54 10.57 12.40
CA CYS A 35 -45.40 9.99 11.07
C CYS A 35 -44.67 10.95 10.10
N VAL A 36 -45.01 12.24 10.08
CA VAL A 36 -44.32 13.24 9.24
C VAL A 36 -42.83 13.33 9.60
N LYS A 37 -42.49 13.30 10.90
CA LYS A 37 -41.09 13.30 11.34
C LYS A 37 -40.34 12.06 10.89
N GLN A 38 -40.98 10.89 11.01
CA GLN A 38 -40.39 9.63 10.56
C GLN A 38 -40.17 9.60 9.05
N PHE A 39 -41.07 10.17 8.25
CA PHE A 39 -40.85 10.29 6.80
C PHE A 39 -39.62 11.12 6.46
N CYS A 40 -39.46 12.28 7.10
CA CYS A 40 -38.28 13.13 6.89
C CYS A 40 -36.99 12.43 7.33
N GLU A 41 -37.03 11.69 8.44
CA GLU A 41 -35.88 10.93 8.95
C GLU A 41 -35.49 9.78 8.01
N VAL A 42 -36.47 9.04 7.49
CA VAL A 42 -36.23 7.97 6.50
C VAL A 42 -35.62 8.52 5.22
N GLU A 43 -36.14 9.64 4.71
CA GLU A 43 -35.58 10.30 3.53
C GLU A 43 -34.14 10.75 3.75
N ALA A 44 -33.85 11.37 4.90
CA ALA A 44 -32.49 11.76 5.26
C ALA A 44 -31.54 10.55 5.36
N ASN A 45 -32.01 9.43 5.93
CA ASN A 45 -31.25 8.20 6.05
C ASN A 45 -31.05 7.49 4.69
N MET A 46 -31.95 7.70 3.73
CA MET A 46 -31.86 7.10 2.39
C MET A 46 -30.62 7.59 1.61
N ASN A 47 -30.10 8.79 1.91
CA ASN A 47 -28.84 9.28 1.35
C ASN A 47 -27.67 8.30 1.56
N SER A 48 -27.63 7.62 2.72
CA SER A 48 -26.60 6.61 3.01
C SER A 48 -26.75 5.37 2.13
N VAL A 49 -27.99 4.97 1.83
CA VAL A 49 -28.29 3.84 0.93
C VAL A 49 -27.90 4.20 -0.49
N GLU A 50 -28.22 5.41 -0.96
CA GLU A 50 -27.83 5.88 -2.29
C GLU A 50 -26.31 5.83 -2.49
N ARG A 51 -25.53 6.24 -1.47
CA ARG A 51 -24.06 6.17 -1.53
C ARG A 51 -23.55 4.73 -1.65
N LEU A 52 -24.15 3.80 -0.93
CA LEU A 52 -23.78 2.38 -1.00
C LEU A 52 -24.08 1.80 -2.39
N VAL A 53 -25.27 2.07 -2.93
CA VAL A 53 -25.64 1.64 -4.29
C VAL A 53 -24.71 2.26 -5.33
N HIS A 54 -24.35 3.53 -5.18
CA HIS A 54 -23.39 4.19 -6.07
C HIS A 54 -22.03 3.47 -6.08
N TYR A 55 -21.49 3.13 -4.91
CA TYR A 55 -20.22 2.39 -4.82
C TYR A 55 -20.31 0.95 -5.33
N SER A 56 -21.49 0.35 -5.27
CA SER A 56 -21.70 -1.04 -5.73
C SER A 56 -21.87 -1.17 -7.24
N GLU A 57 -22.50 -0.20 -7.91
CA GLU A 57 -22.96 -0.38 -9.29
C GLU A 57 -22.43 0.66 -10.28
N LYS A 58 -22.03 1.84 -9.80
CA LYS A 58 -21.70 2.98 -10.66
C LYS A 58 -20.21 3.31 -10.71
N ILE A 59 -19.40 2.77 -9.80
CA ILE A 59 -17.95 2.94 -9.82
C ILE A 59 -17.33 1.96 -10.81
N GLU A 60 -16.36 2.44 -11.58
CA GLU A 60 -15.52 1.61 -12.43
C GLU A 60 -14.74 0.61 -11.55
N VAL A 61 -14.97 -0.67 -11.78
CA VAL A 61 -14.34 -1.74 -11.01
C VAL A 61 -12.93 -1.98 -11.55
N GLU A 62 -11.98 -2.19 -10.64
CA GLU A 62 -10.62 -2.62 -10.99
C GLU A 62 -10.63 -3.93 -11.80
N ALA A 63 -9.56 -4.19 -12.54
CA ALA A 63 -9.49 -5.41 -13.34
C ALA A 63 -9.51 -6.66 -12.45
N LYS A 64 -10.02 -7.77 -12.98
CA LYS A 64 -10.08 -9.03 -12.23
C LYS A 64 -8.66 -9.43 -11.82
N ASN A 65 -8.50 -9.80 -10.54
CA ASN A 65 -7.22 -10.21 -9.97
C ASN A 65 -6.59 -11.40 -10.72
N ILE A 66 -7.40 -12.36 -11.20
CA ILE A 66 -6.93 -13.50 -11.99
C ILE A 66 -7.69 -13.61 -13.30
N THR A 67 -6.97 -13.52 -14.42
CA THR A 67 -7.44 -13.86 -15.77
C THR A 67 -6.86 -15.21 -16.20
N PRO A 68 -7.64 -16.32 -16.17
CA PRO A 68 -7.13 -17.67 -16.46
C PRO A 68 -6.51 -17.82 -17.85
N GLU A 69 -6.99 -17.03 -18.81
CA GLU A 69 -6.58 -17.10 -20.22
C GLU A 69 -5.17 -16.55 -20.47
N ASN A 70 -4.63 -15.73 -19.57
CA ASN A 70 -3.37 -15.01 -19.80
C ASN A 70 -2.45 -15.04 -18.55
N ARG A 71 -2.45 -16.16 -17.82
CA ARG A 71 -1.59 -16.32 -16.64
C ARG A 71 -0.16 -16.65 -17.07
N PRO A 72 0.86 -15.93 -16.56
CA PRO A 72 2.25 -16.25 -16.88
C PRO A 72 2.64 -17.64 -16.30
N PRO A 73 3.58 -18.36 -16.96
CA PRO A 73 4.01 -19.68 -16.52
C PRO A 73 4.78 -19.64 -15.19
N ALA A 74 4.82 -20.76 -14.48
CA ALA A 74 5.58 -20.91 -13.24
C ALA A 74 7.10 -20.76 -13.52
N GLY A 75 7.69 -19.64 -13.11
CA GLY A 75 9.08 -19.26 -13.42
C GLY A 75 9.23 -18.01 -14.28
N TRP A 76 8.12 -17.42 -14.71
CA TRP A 76 8.09 -16.06 -15.24
C TRP A 76 8.17 -15.03 -14.11
N PRO A 77 8.77 -13.84 -14.30
CA PRO A 77 9.53 -13.42 -15.47
C PRO A 77 10.97 -13.95 -15.45
N ALA A 78 11.51 -14.31 -16.62
CA ALA A 78 12.93 -14.61 -16.73
C ALA A 78 13.76 -13.34 -16.41
N PRO A 79 14.90 -13.45 -15.70
CA PRO A 79 15.69 -12.29 -15.27
C PRO A 79 16.08 -11.32 -16.39
N SER A 80 16.34 -11.85 -17.59
CA SER A 80 16.71 -11.06 -18.77
C SER A 80 15.52 -10.34 -19.44
N GLN A 81 14.28 -10.79 -19.21
CA GLN A 81 13.08 -10.26 -19.86
C GLN A 81 12.44 -9.13 -19.04
N LEU A 82 12.66 -9.09 -17.72
CA LEU A 82 12.07 -8.10 -16.82
C LEU A 82 12.46 -6.66 -17.19
N ILE A 83 13.75 -6.43 -17.48
CA ILE A 83 14.26 -5.10 -17.86
C ILE A 83 13.68 -4.69 -19.21
N SER A 84 13.67 -5.59 -20.20
CA SER A 84 13.06 -5.30 -21.52
C SER A 84 11.57 -4.98 -21.41
N TRP A 85 10.87 -5.64 -20.51
CA TRP A 85 9.45 -5.40 -20.25
C TRP A 85 9.22 -4.06 -19.55
N LEU A 86 10.01 -3.75 -18.52
CA LEU A 86 9.93 -2.48 -17.80
C LEU A 86 10.23 -1.30 -18.72
N LEU A 87 11.23 -1.41 -19.59
CA LEU A 87 11.53 -0.40 -20.61
C LEU A 87 10.35 -0.22 -21.59
N LYS A 88 9.77 -1.32 -22.09
CA LYS A 88 8.57 -1.25 -22.95
C LYS A 88 7.33 -0.69 -22.24
N GLY A 89 7.16 -0.97 -20.96
CA GLY A 89 6.05 -0.47 -20.16
C GLY A 89 6.16 1.02 -19.83
N LEU A 90 7.37 1.53 -19.65
CA LEU A 90 7.63 2.95 -19.34
C LEU A 90 7.55 3.87 -20.57
N GLU A 91 7.77 3.35 -21.78
CA GLU A 91 7.59 4.11 -23.04
C GLU A 91 6.12 4.44 -23.39
N LEU A 92 5.15 4.13 -22.51
CA LEU A 92 3.73 4.53 -22.55
C LEU A 92 3.12 4.72 -23.95
N LEU A 93 2.35 3.70 -24.36
CA LEU A 93 1.46 3.58 -25.53
C LEU A 93 1.99 2.72 -26.68
N VAL A 94 2.25 1.44 -26.43
CA VAL A 94 1.82 0.40 -27.38
C VAL A 94 1.42 -0.82 -26.56
N GLU A 95 0.28 -1.40 -26.93
CA GLU A 95 -0.19 -2.71 -26.49
C GLU A 95 1.01 -3.67 -26.32
N LEU A 96 1.16 -4.24 -25.12
CA LEU A 96 2.23 -5.17 -24.80
C LEU A 96 2.01 -6.46 -25.58
N GLU A 97 2.48 -6.51 -26.82
CA GLU A 97 2.56 -7.75 -27.61
C GLU A 97 3.95 -8.36 -27.36
N VAL A 98 4.03 -9.19 -26.32
CA VAL A 98 5.16 -10.10 -26.12
C VAL A 98 4.60 -11.49 -26.33
N GLU A 99 5.07 -12.15 -27.39
CA GLU A 99 4.67 -13.53 -27.78
C GLU A 99 3.18 -13.72 -28.16
N ASN A 100 2.55 -12.77 -28.87
CA ASN A 100 1.15 -12.89 -29.34
C ASN A 100 0.12 -13.03 -28.20
N GLN A 101 0.45 -12.51 -27.01
CA GLN A 101 -0.39 -12.56 -25.82
C GLN A 101 -0.57 -11.14 -25.27
N HIS A 102 -1.80 -10.78 -24.92
CA HIS A 102 -2.16 -9.47 -24.37
C HIS A 102 -2.07 -9.49 -22.85
N TRP A 103 -1.07 -8.82 -22.29
CA TRP A 103 -0.82 -8.82 -20.84
C TRP A 103 -1.50 -7.63 -20.14
N GLN A 104 -2.35 -7.91 -19.15
CA GLN A 104 -2.84 -6.91 -18.19
C GLN A 104 -1.97 -6.94 -16.93
N PHE A 105 -1.60 -5.77 -16.39
CA PHE A 105 -0.66 -5.57 -15.28
C PHE A 105 -1.03 -6.26 -13.93
N HIS A 106 -2.16 -6.96 -13.84
CA HIS A 106 -2.68 -7.50 -12.57
C HIS A 106 -2.05 -8.84 -12.15
N SER A 107 -1.17 -9.46 -12.95
CA SER A 107 -0.51 -10.73 -12.60
C SER A 107 0.87 -10.57 -11.96
N LEU A 108 1.09 -9.47 -11.22
CA LEU A 108 2.40 -9.08 -10.64
C LEU A 108 2.55 -9.47 -9.17
N ASP A 109 1.97 -10.59 -8.71
CA ASP A 109 2.18 -11.14 -7.36
C ASP A 109 3.68 -11.39 -7.03
N LEU A 110 4.52 -11.42 -8.06
CA LEU A 110 5.97 -11.63 -7.98
C LEU A 110 6.77 -10.34 -7.75
N LEU A 111 6.16 -9.16 -7.89
CA LEU A 111 6.81 -7.89 -7.60
C LEU A 111 6.52 -7.48 -6.16
N LYS A 112 7.47 -7.70 -5.27
CA LYS A 112 7.44 -7.17 -3.91
C LYS A 112 7.98 -5.74 -3.92
N GLN A 113 7.10 -4.75 -3.73
CA GLN A 113 7.48 -3.35 -3.64
C GLN A 113 7.84 -2.98 -2.19
N LEU A 114 9.02 -2.39 -1.99
CA LEU A 114 9.36 -1.72 -0.74
C LEU A 114 8.84 -0.28 -0.83
N LEU A 115 7.89 0.06 0.05
CA LEU A 115 7.31 1.41 0.12
C LEU A 115 8.33 2.40 0.67
N GLU A 116 8.28 3.64 0.17
CA GLU A 116 9.15 4.73 0.64
C GLU A 116 8.88 5.06 2.12
N ASP A 117 7.63 4.91 2.56
CA ASP A 117 7.20 5.01 3.96
C ASP A 117 6.49 3.72 4.40
N PRO A 118 7.02 2.96 5.39
CA PRO A 118 6.36 1.76 5.87
C PRO A 118 5.10 2.12 6.66
N VAL A 119 3.96 1.56 6.24
CA VAL A 119 2.68 1.70 6.94
C VAL A 119 2.49 0.54 7.91
N LEU A 120 2.24 0.84 9.18
CA LEU A 120 1.88 -0.17 10.18
C LEU A 120 0.36 -0.16 10.41
N PHE A 121 -0.24 -1.34 10.39
CA PHE A 121 -1.64 -1.55 10.76
C PHE A 121 -1.78 -1.68 12.27
N ASN A 122 -2.96 -1.32 12.79
CA ASN A 122 -3.29 -1.49 14.20
C ASN A 122 -3.32 -2.99 14.56
N GLY A 123 -2.41 -3.42 15.44
CA GLY A 123 -2.22 -4.81 15.80
C GLY A 123 -0.83 -5.07 16.39
N THR A 124 -0.44 -6.34 16.42
CA THR A 124 0.91 -6.75 16.86
C THR A 124 1.92 -6.62 15.73
N ILE A 125 3.22 -6.57 16.06
CA ILE A 125 4.29 -6.66 15.05
C ILE A 125 4.16 -7.98 14.26
N ARG A 126 3.85 -9.09 14.93
CA ARG A 126 3.62 -10.39 14.27
C ARG A 126 2.53 -10.32 13.21
N SER A 127 1.36 -9.79 13.55
CA SER A 127 0.24 -9.66 12.59
C SER A 127 0.52 -8.68 11.46
N ASN A 128 1.46 -7.75 11.63
CA ASN A 128 1.93 -6.86 10.56
C ASN A 128 2.95 -7.55 9.65
N LEU A 129 3.79 -8.43 10.19
CA LEU A 129 4.79 -9.19 9.44
C LEU A 129 4.19 -10.40 8.72
N ASP A 130 3.22 -11.06 9.35
CA ASP A 130 2.55 -12.27 8.86
C ASP A 130 1.03 -12.18 9.09
N PRO A 131 0.30 -11.46 8.20
CA PRO A 131 -1.15 -11.30 8.32
C PRO A 131 -1.93 -12.59 8.05
N PHE A 132 -1.35 -13.57 7.35
CA PHE A 132 -2.00 -14.83 6.98
C PHE A 132 -1.58 -16.02 7.87
N ASN A 133 -0.66 -15.80 8.81
CA ASN A 133 -0.11 -16.81 9.70
C ASN A 133 0.47 -18.01 8.94
N GLU A 134 1.20 -17.72 7.85
CA GLU A 134 1.83 -18.70 6.97
C GLU A 134 3.25 -19.06 7.43
N HIS A 135 3.86 -18.26 8.31
CA HIS A 135 5.24 -18.41 8.74
C HIS A 135 5.37 -18.78 10.23
N SER A 136 6.43 -19.53 10.53
CA SER A 136 6.76 -19.91 11.90
C SER A 136 7.47 -18.77 12.65
N ASP A 137 7.39 -18.77 13.98
CA ASP A 137 8.04 -17.78 14.84
C ASP A 137 9.54 -17.70 14.60
N LEU A 138 10.18 -18.84 14.31
CA LEU A 138 11.60 -18.94 14.02
C LEU A 138 11.95 -18.24 12.69
N GLU A 139 11.15 -18.43 11.65
CA GLU A 139 11.34 -17.76 10.35
C GLU A 139 11.18 -16.25 10.49
N LEU A 140 10.15 -15.81 11.24
CA LEU A 140 9.95 -14.39 11.54
C LEU A 140 11.11 -13.80 12.35
N TRP A 141 11.64 -14.55 13.31
CA TRP A 141 12.81 -14.13 14.10
C TRP A 141 14.07 -14.00 13.24
N ASN A 142 14.32 -14.97 12.37
CA ASN A 142 15.45 -14.93 11.45
C ASN A 142 15.33 -13.72 10.51
N ALA A 143 14.14 -13.44 9.97
CA ALA A 143 13.90 -12.27 9.12
C ALA A 143 14.15 -10.95 9.88
N LEU A 144 13.67 -10.82 11.12
CA LEU A 144 13.90 -9.63 11.94
C LEU A 144 15.38 -9.43 12.30
N HIS A 145 16.10 -10.53 12.50
CA HIS A 145 17.54 -10.51 12.75
C HIS A 145 18.32 -10.09 11.50
N SER A 146 18.00 -10.65 10.32
CA SER A 146 18.63 -10.29 9.04
C SER A 146 18.48 -8.79 8.73
N VAL A 147 17.33 -8.20 9.03
CA VAL A 147 17.04 -6.77 8.78
C VAL A 147 17.54 -5.87 9.92
N HIS A 148 18.27 -6.41 10.90
CA HIS A 148 18.86 -5.66 12.03
C HIS A 148 17.84 -4.87 12.87
N LEU A 149 16.56 -5.26 12.84
CA LEU A 149 15.51 -4.66 13.65
C LEU A 149 15.61 -5.06 15.13
N ILE A 150 16.29 -6.18 15.41
CA ILE A 150 16.60 -6.65 16.76
C ILE A 150 18.12 -6.82 16.84
N LYS A 151 18.76 -6.16 17.81
CA LYS A 151 20.17 -6.40 18.14
C LYS A 151 20.27 -7.27 19.38
N ASN A 152 21.00 -8.38 19.25
CA ASN A 152 21.38 -9.36 20.28
C ASN A 152 20.33 -10.43 20.61
N TYR A 153 20.58 -11.65 20.11
CA TYR A 153 20.14 -12.89 20.74
C TYR A 153 21.23 -13.31 21.74
N ILE A 154 20.94 -13.28 23.04
CA ILE A 154 21.77 -13.97 24.04
C ILE A 154 21.15 -15.36 24.19
N PRO A 155 21.84 -16.45 23.79
CA PRO A 155 21.32 -17.79 24.00
C PRO A 155 21.13 -18.04 25.50
N ALA A 156 19.94 -18.49 25.87
CA ALA A 156 19.57 -18.85 27.24
C ALA A 156 20.27 -20.14 27.70
N SER A 157 21.61 -20.18 27.69
CA SER A 157 22.37 -21.31 28.24
C SER A 157 23.00 -21.04 29.59
N GLU A 158 22.98 -19.82 30.13
CA GLU A 158 23.43 -19.56 31.50
C GLU A 158 22.67 -18.39 32.14
N LYS A 159 21.48 -18.67 32.72
CA LYS A 159 21.05 -18.26 34.07
C LYS A 159 19.53 -18.34 34.24
N GLU A 160 19.18 -18.55 35.50
CA GLU A 160 17.88 -18.91 36.06
C GLU A 160 16.72 -17.99 35.69
N GLU A 161 15.52 -18.60 35.72
CA GLU A 161 14.19 -18.02 35.61
C GLU A 161 14.09 -16.59 36.18
N SER A 162 14.21 -15.58 35.32
CA SER A 162 13.68 -14.24 35.58
C SER A 162 13.64 -13.44 34.27
N GLU A 163 12.42 -13.11 33.85
CA GLU A 163 12.03 -12.14 32.82
C GLU A 163 12.98 -11.94 31.62
N VAL A 164 12.57 -12.49 30.46
CA VAL A 164 13.11 -12.09 29.15
C VAL A 164 12.73 -10.62 28.91
N ILE A 165 13.61 -9.70 29.28
CA ILE A 165 13.46 -8.28 28.98
C ILE A 165 13.75 -8.08 27.49
N TYR A 166 12.70 -8.08 26.67
CA TYR A 166 12.75 -7.56 25.31
C TYR A 166 12.94 -6.04 25.38
N SER A 167 14.15 -5.55 25.12
CA SER A 167 14.34 -4.12 24.88
C SER A 167 14.13 -3.83 23.39
N ILE A 168 12.93 -3.34 23.05
CA ILE A 168 12.79 -2.45 21.89
C ILE A 168 13.66 -1.23 22.24
N SER A 169 14.48 -0.77 21.31
CA SER A 169 15.50 0.25 21.54
C SER A 169 14.93 1.59 22.02
N ASP A 170 14.64 1.73 23.31
CA ASP A 170 14.53 3.03 24.00
C ASP A 170 15.94 3.44 24.41
N GLN A 171 16.68 4.01 23.46
CA GLN A 171 18.03 4.51 23.70
C GLN A 171 17.95 5.88 24.37
N LYS A 172 17.93 5.89 25.70
CA LYS A 172 18.53 6.97 26.50
C LYS A 172 19.95 6.55 26.86
N SER A 173 20.88 6.68 25.91
CA SER A 173 22.30 6.77 26.26
C SER A 173 23.05 7.58 25.22
N ASP A 174 23.65 8.64 25.75
CA ASP A 174 24.58 9.59 25.15
C ASP A 174 25.63 8.87 24.27
N LYS A 175 25.81 9.36 23.03
CA LYS A 175 26.66 8.82 21.94
C LYS A 175 26.05 7.67 21.11
N GLN A 176 25.00 7.99 20.37
CA GLN A 176 24.61 7.21 19.19
C GLN A 176 25.63 7.47 18.07
N GLU A 177 26.48 6.49 17.75
CA GLU A 177 26.78 6.30 16.32
C GLU A 177 25.44 5.98 15.66
N PRO A 178 25.05 6.69 14.59
CA PRO A 178 23.80 6.39 13.91
C PRO A 178 23.88 4.91 13.50
N ILE A 179 22.88 4.12 13.91
CA ILE A 179 22.67 2.78 13.36
C ILE A 179 22.28 3.04 11.90
N THR A 180 23.30 3.25 11.07
CA THR A 180 23.14 3.38 9.64
C THR A 180 22.89 1.96 9.21
N LEU A 181 21.63 1.63 9.02
CA LEU A 181 21.26 0.38 8.40
C LEU A 181 21.91 0.44 7.01
N ASP A 182 22.93 -0.38 6.78
CA ASP A 182 23.55 -0.56 5.45
C ASP A 182 22.57 -1.38 4.59
N PHE A 183 21.38 -0.81 4.41
CA PHE A 183 20.23 -1.39 3.74
C PHE A 183 20.58 -1.96 2.36
N PRO A 184 21.46 -1.32 1.54
CA PRO A 184 21.90 -1.92 0.28
C PRO A 184 22.62 -3.26 0.45
N ASN A 185 23.45 -3.41 1.49
CA ASN A 185 24.22 -4.65 1.73
C ASN A 185 23.31 -5.79 2.19
N THR A 186 22.37 -5.50 3.09
CA THR A 186 21.38 -6.50 3.53
C THR A 186 20.51 -6.99 2.38
N LEU A 187 20.04 -6.07 1.51
CA LEU A 187 19.27 -6.46 0.33
C LEU A 187 20.08 -7.34 -0.63
N ARG A 188 21.37 -7.05 -0.84
CA ARG A 188 22.23 -7.86 -1.70
C ARG A 188 22.43 -9.27 -1.18
N GLU A 189 22.58 -9.44 0.13
CA GLU A 189 22.83 -10.76 0.72
C GLU A 189 21.61 -11.66 0.69
N GLU A 190 20.44 -11.12 0.98
CA GLU A 190 19.17 -11.85 1.03
C GLU A 190 18.59 -12.12 -0.38
N PHE A 191 18.85 -11.23 -1.35
CA PHE A 191 18.25 -11.31 -2.70
C PHE A 191 19.24 -11.68 -3.82
N LYS A 192 20.29 -12.47 -3.54
CA LYS A 192 21.33 -12.83 -4.54
C LYS A 192 20.79 -13.48 -5.82
N ASP A 193 19.73 -14.27 -5.71
CA ASP A 193 19.13 -15.00 -6.84
C ASP A 193 17.91 -14.27 -7.44
N SER A 194 17.63 -13.04 -7.00
CA SER A 194 16.48 -12.25 -7.43
C SER A 194 16.90 -10.99 -8.19
N THR A 195 16.11 -10.59 -9.18
CA THR A 195 16.32 -9.30 -9.86
C THR A 195 15.69 -8.18 -9.03
N VAL A 196 16.53 -7.27 -8.52
CA VAL A 196 16.08 -6.13 -7.71
C VAL A 196 16.08 -4.86 -8.57
N ILE A 197 14.91 -4.23 -8.69
CA ILE A 197 14.77 -2.92 -9.33
C ILE A 197 14.65 -1.87 -8.23
N ILE A 198 15.50 -0.85 -8.28
CA ILE A 198 15.51 0.25 -7.33
C ILE A 198 15.16 1.53 -8.08
N VAL A 199 14.07 2.19 -7.66
CA VAL A 199 13.74 3.55 -8.07
C VAL A 199 14.17 4.47 -6.95
N ALA A 200 15.18 5.31 -7.20
CA ALA A 200 15.74 6.15 -6.15
C ALA A 200 16.19 7.51 -6.69
N HIS A 201 16.05 8.52 -5.83
CA HIS A 201 16.58 9.87 -6.05
C HIS A 201 17.94 10.10 -5.36
N ARG A 202 18.42 9.14 -4.55
CA ARG A 202 19.69 9.23 -3.83
C ARG A 202 20.81 8.53 -4.61
N LEU A 203 21.82 9.29 -5.03
CA LEU A 203 22.92 8.77 -5.84
C LEU A 203 23.76 7.70 -5.13
N ARG A 204 23.97 7.81 -3.81
CA ARG A 204 24.71 6.80 -3.04
C ARG A 204 24.05 5.42 -3.04
N THR A 205 22.72 5.37 -3.17
CA THR A 205 21.97 4.11 -3.25
C THR A 205 22.03 3.53 -4.67
N VAL A 206 22.14 4.38 -5.69
CA VAL A 206 22.09 3.98 -7.11
C VAL A 206 23.49 3.68 -7.68
N ILE A 207 24.54 4.30 -7.14
CA ILE A 207 25.92 4.11 -7.63
C ILE A 207 26.40 2.66 -7.50
N ASP A 208 25.85 1.98 -6.50
CA ASP A 208 26.11 0.58 -6.21
C ASP A 208 25.16 -0.34 -7.00
N CYS A 209 24.41 0.12 -8.00
CA CYS A 209 23.64 -0.77 -8.89
C CYS A 209 24.54 -1.38 -9.98
N ASP A 210 24.15 -2.53 -10.53
CA ASP A 210 24.92 -3.16 -11.62
C ASP A 210 24.73 -2.42 -12.95
N LYS A 211 23.52 -1.90 -13.16
CA LYS A 211 23.16 -1.01 -14.27
C LYS A 211 22.25 0.09 -13.76
N ILE A 212 22.30 1.25 -14.41
CA ILE A 212 21.46 2.40 -14.11
C ILE A 212 20.66 2.75 -15.35
N LEU A 213 19.36 2.97 -15.15
CA LEU A 213 18.45 3.52 -16.14
C LEU A 213 18.14 4.97 -15.78
N VAL A 214 18.46 5.90 -16.67
CA VAL A 214 18.13 7.32 -16.52
C VAL A 214 16.97 7.67 -17.42
N MET A 215 15.97 8.32 -16.84
CA MET A 215 14.78 8.77 -17.54
C MET A 215 14.66 10.29 -17.49
N ASP A 216 14.14 10.88 -18.58
CA ASP A 216 13.76 12.29 -18.65
C ASP A 216 12.45 12.43 -19.44
N ALA A 217 11.53 13.25 -18.93
CA ALA A 217 10.21 13.50 -19.53
C ALA A 217 9.47 12.24 -20.03
N GLY A 218 9.56 11.13 -19.28
CA GLY A 218 8.90 9.87 -19.62
C GLY A 218 9.63 8.99 -20.64
N ASN A 219 10.81 9.40 -21.12
CA ASN A 219 11.62 8.64 -22.06
C ASN A 219 12.92 8.14 -21.39
N VAL A 220 13.41 7.00 -21.86
CA VAL A 220 14.72 6.48 -21.49
C VAL A 220 15.81 7.25 -22.21
N VAL A 221 16.73 7.85 -21.46
CA VAL A 221 17.78 8.70 -22.01
C VAL A 221 19.14 8.02 -21.98
N GLU A 222 19.45 7.31 -20.90
CA GLU A 222 20.70 6.58 -20.75
C GLU A 222 20.48 5.25 -20.04
N PHE A 223 21.20 4.22 -20.46
CA PHE A 223 21.20 2.92 -19.80
C PHE A 223 22.58 2.27 -19.94
N ASP A 224 23.31 2.14 -18.83
CA ASP A 224 24.62 1.45 -18.79
C ASP A 224 25.09 1.22 -17.34
N ILE A 225 26.30 0.69 -17.19
CA ILE A 225 27.00 0.56 -15.90
C ILE A 225 27.35 1.97 -15.36
N PRO A 226 27.20 2.24 -14.04
CA PRO A 226 27.44 3.56 -13.44
C PRO A 226 28.76 4.22 -13.87
N TYR A 227 29.86 3.47 -13.84
CA TYR A 227 31.18 3.97 -14.20
C TYR A 227 31.26 4.48 -15.65
N LEU A 228 30.67 3.76 -16.60
CA LEU A 228 30.65 4.14 -18.02
C LEU A 228 29.77 5.37 -18.25
N LEU A 229 28.63 5.47 -17.56
CA LEU A 229 27.76 6.64 -17.63
C LEU A 229 28.45 7.90 -17.10
N MET A 230 29.24 7.79 -16.04
CA MET A 230 29.98 8.93 -15.46
C MET A 230 31.13 9.41 -16.36
N GLN A 231 31.69 8.55 -17.20
CA GLN A 231 32.75 8.95 -18.14
C GLN A 231 32.22 9.78 -19.32
N LYS A 232 30.95 9.65 -19.68
CA LYS A 232 30.33 10.41 -20.79
C LYS A 232 30.33 11.90 -20.44
N SER A 233 31.14 12.68 -21.15
CA SER A 233 31.35 14.11 -20.86
C SER A 233 30.10 14.98 -20.96
N ASN A 234 29.13 14.59 -21.79
CA ASN A 234 27.84 15.25 -21.93
C ASN A 234 26.68 14.31 -21.56
N GLY A 235 26.93 13.39 -20.61
CA GLY A 235 25.93 12.44 -20.14
C GLY A 235 25.00 13.03 -19.08
N TRP A 236 23.74 12.61 -19.10
CA TRP A 236 22.73 13.01 -18.12
C TRP A 236 23.09 12.55 -16.72
N PHE A 237 23.49 11.29 -16.57
CA PHE A 237 23.87 10.74 -15.26
C PHE A 237 25.05 11.50 -14.65
N ARG A 238 26.08 11.78 -15.47
CA ARG A 238 27.23 12.58 -15.06
C ARG A 238 26.80 13.95 -14.56
N GLY A 239 25.92 14.63 -15.29
CA GLY A 239 25.39 15.94 -14.89
C GLY A 239 24.63 15.90 -13.56
N ILE A 240 23.94 14.79 -13.24
CA ILE A 240 23.29 14.60 -11.93
C ILE A 240 24.35 14.45 -10.83
N CYS A 241 25.40 13.65 -11.06
CA CYS A 241 26.50 13.46 -10.11
C CYS A 241 27.34 14.73 -9.90
N ASP A 242 27.57 15.52 -10.95
CA ASP A 242 28.31 16.79 -10.82
C ASP A 242 27.55 17.79 -9.96
N ARG A 243 26.21 17.81 -10.05
CA ARG A 243 25.34 18.67 -9.23
C ARG A 243 25.24 18.24 -7.77
N SER A 244 25.54 16.98 -7.44
CA SER A 244 25.45 16.50 -6.05
C SER A 244 26.60 16.97 -5.17
N GLY A 245 27.72 17.40 -5.77
CA GLY A 245 28.94 17.78 -5.04
C GLY A 245 29.77 16.59 -4.56
N GLU A 246 29.33 15.35 -4.79
CA GLU A 246 29.99 14.12 -4.33
C GLU A 246 30.64 13.32 -5.47
N PHE A 247 30.87 13.96 -6.63
CA PHE A 247 31.30 13.29 -7.85
C PHE A 247 32.57 12.43 -7.65
N ALA A 248 33.59 12.96 -6.96
CA ALA A 248 34.86 12.27 -6.78
C ALA A 248 34.71 10.96 -5.98
N GLU A 249 33.92 10.99 -4.90
CA GLU A 249 33.65 9.83 -4.04
C GLU A 249 32.82 8.78 -4.80
N LEU A 250 31.75 9.21 -5.48
CA LEU A 250 30.91 8.33 -6.29
C LEU A 250 31.69 7.68 -7.44
N MET A 251 32.62 8.41 -8.05
CA MET A 251 33.45 7.90 -9.15
C MET A 251 34.43 6.82 -8.65
N GLU A 252 34.97 6.97 -7.44
CA GLU A 252 35.85 5.98 -6.84
C GLU A 252 35.09 4.67 -6.55
N ILE A 253 33.90 4.78 -5.94
CA ILE A 253 33.03 3.63 -5.67
C ILE A 253 32.65 2.91 -6.97
N ALA A 254 32.21 3.66 -7.99
CA ALA A 254 31.84 3.09 -9.28
C ALA A 254 33.02 2.40 -9.98
N LYS A 255 34.23 2.98 -9.88
CA LYS A 255 35.44 2.42 -10.48
C LYS A 255 35.83 1.11 -9.82
N GLN A 256 35.87 1.06 -8.49
CA GLN A 256 36.17 -0.17 -7.74
C GLN A 256 35.21 -1.29 -8.12
N LYS A 257 33.91 -0.99 -8.21
CA LYS A 257 32.90 -1.96 -8.63
C LYS A 257 33.10 -2.43 -10.07
N TYR A 258 33.39 -1.52 -10.99
CA TYR A 258 33.66 -1.86 -12.39
C TYR A 258 34.87 -2.80 -12.53
N GLU A 259 35.94 -2.56 -11.78
CA GLU A 259 37.13 -3.41 -11.75
C GLU A 259 36.79 -4.84 -11.27
N ILE A 260 36.01 -4.97 -10.19
CA ILE A 260 35.54 -6.27 -9.68
C ILE A 260 34.73 -7.02 -10.75
N ILE A 261 33.76 -6.35 -11.38
CA ILE A 261 32.93 -6.96 -12.44
C ILE A 261 33.80 -7.39 -13.63
N SER A 262 34.76 -6.54 -14.04
CA SER A 262 35.65 -6.83 -15.18
C SER A 262 36.65 -7.97 -14.92
N SER A 263 36.97 -8.25 -13.65
CA SER A 263 37.83 -9.37 -13.25
C SER A 263 37.10 -10.71 -13.10
N THR A 264 35.77 -10.68 -12.98
CA THR A 264 34.93 -11.86 -12.74
C THR A 264 34.38 -12.47 -14.04
N HIS A 265 34.56 -11.78 -15.17
CA HIS A 265 34.22 -12.24 -16.53
C HIS A 265 35.49 -12.46 -17.36
#